data_AF-A0A939ERR9-F1
#
_entry.id   AF-A0A939ERR9-F1
#
_cell.length_a   1.000
_cell.length_b   1.000
_cell.length_c   1.000
_cell.angle_alpha   90.00
_cell.angle_beta   90.00
_cell.angle_gamma   90.00
#
_symmetry.space_group_name_H-M   'P 1'
#
loop_
_entity.id
_entity.type
_entity.pdbx_description
1 polymer ?
#
loop_
_entity_poly.entity_id
_entity_poly.type
_entity_poly.pdbx_seq_one_letter_code
_entity_poly.pdbx_strand_id
1 'polypeptide(L)'
;MHPGTSGILVVVFSQVRIPVGKFGLERLFGRTRHSCLFLNDAQGTWYVGLDAEIDQAIDEAIRLFAPDRIVFYGSSMGGYAALRTGLRRKDGTVHAYGTELRLGQPGSRSLEAGVTPQTSLEISGRFAGTGIDLPVPDKGSAPTLPFHLYWGCLDPVDAGNAALAQKHLPFAQIHLLSSSHGSHDHLFSLNLIRRIIMTFERDPAHELTSKGILRQDGRADLAGFGALFVAFTNSEPLTAEAVTSLAGFDENPGMQRLAAEVLARDGQLEEAVAMLERAEAQVTADPVLVTVPKRWRKQLPFRRATWLAASGRTAEARELLLASSEIFAIDPSMNALAEELGCSLNRS
;
A
#
# COMPACT_ATOMS: atom_id res chain seq x y z
N MET A 1 -2.62 31.58 -2.35
CA MET A 1 -1.53 30.89 -1.63
C MET A 1 -0.44 30.68 -2.67
N HIS A 2 0.76 31.26 -2.50
CA HIS A 2 1.81 31.16 -3.51
C HIS A 2 2.68 29.91 -3.25
N PRO A 3 2.82 28.99 -4.22
CA PRO A 3 3.80 27.90 -4.15
C PRO A 3 5.22 28.43 -3.91
N GLY A 4 6.07 27.63 -3.28
CA GLY A 4 7.47 27.96 -2.98
C GLY A 4 7.71 28.94 -1.82
N THR A 5 6.70 29.24 -1.01
CA THR A 5 6.82 30.21 0.10
C THR A 5 7.06 29.58 1.47
N SER A 6 7.04 28.25 1.58
CA SER A 6 7.19 27.57 2.87
C SER A 6 8.63 27.23 3.26
N GLY A 7 9.63 27.53 2.43
CA GLY A 7 11.03 27.06 2.64
C GLY A 7 11.21 25.54 2.52
N ILE A 8 10.22 24.80 1.99
CA ILE A 8 10.25 23.34 1.88
C ILE A 8 10.32 22.95 0.42
N LEU A 9 11.27 22.08 0.08
CA LEU A 9 11.29 21.32 -1.17
C LEU A 9 10.74 19.92 -0.92
N VAL A 10 9.63 19.59 -1.56
CA VAL A 10 9.08 18.23 -1.58
C VAL A 10 9.51 17.54 -2.87
N VAL A 11 10.27 16.46 -2.75
CA VAL A 11 10.61 15.57 -3.86
C VAL A 11 9.55 14.47 -3.91
N VAL A 12 8.69 14.54 -4.92
CA VAL A 12 7.51 13.69 -5.07
C VAL A 12 7.76 12.64 -6.15
N PHE A 13 7.78 11.38 -5.74
CA PHE A 13 7.96 10.24 -6.63
C PHE A 13 6.60 9.68 -7.05
N SER A 14 6.40 9.59 -8.36
CA SER A 14 5.18 9.04 -8.96
C SER A 14 5.04 7.55 -8.67
N GLN A 15 3.80 7.09 -8.42
CA GLN A 15 3.42 5.69 -8.35
C GLN A 15 3.44 5.00 -9.74
N VAL A 16 3.16 3.70 -9.79
CA VAL A 16 3.09 2.91 -11.03
C VAL A 16 2.07 3.47 -12.03
N ARG A 17 2.30 3.20 -13.33
CA ARG A 17 1.38 3.46 -14.46
C ARG A 17 1.06 4.96 -14.67
N ILE A 18 2.01 5.85 -14.42
CA ILE A 18 1.88 7.28 -14.72
C ILE A 18 2.45 7.58 -16.11
N PRO A 19 1.64 8.10 -17.06
CA PRO A 19 2.11 8.36 -18.42
C PRO A 19 3.27 9.34 -18.50
N VAL A 20 4.06 9.24 -19.56
CA VAL A 20 5.09 10.22 -19.91
C VAL A 20 4.50 11.63 -19.93
N GLY A 21 5.20 12.59 -19.31
CA GLY A 21 4.76 13.99 -19.19
C GLY A 21 3.63 14.21 -18.18
N LYS A 22 3.27 13.20 -17.37
CA LYS A 22 2.39 13.31 -16.21
C LYS A 22 3.14 12.96 -14.94
N PHE A 23 2.65 13.46 -13.82
CA PHE A 23 3.22 13.22 -12.51
C PHE A 23 2.15 12.76 -11.53
N GLY A 24 2.45 11.68 -10.80
CA GLY A 24 1.61 11.24 -9.70
C GLY A 24 1.55 12.32 -8.62
N LEU A 25 0.41 12.42 -7.93
CA LEU A 25 0.24 13.30 -6.75
C LEU A 25 0.38 14.81 -7.01
N GLU A 26 0.59 15.25 -8.25
CA GLU A 26 0.71 16.67 -8.62
C GLU A 26 -0.48 17.50 -8.10
N ARG A 27 -1.70 17.03 -8.34
CA ARG A 27 -2.94 17.71 -7.88
C ARG A 27 -3.03 17.81 -6.36
N LEU A 28 -2.46 16.86 -5.63
CA LEU A 28 -2.47 16.86 -4.17
C LEU A 28 -1.58 17.99 -3.65
N PHE A 29 -0.38 18.13 -4.22
CA PHE A 29 0.60 19.15 -3.83
C PHE A 29 0.34 20.54 -4.43
N GLY A 30 -0.41 20.64 -5.53
CA GLY A 30 -0.78 21.92 -6.15
C GLY A 30 -1.62 22.86 -5.26
N ARG A 31 -2.05 22.41 -4.08
CA ARG A 31 -2.74 23.22 -3.06
C ARG A 31 -1.87 23.59 -1.86
N THR A 32 -0.59 23.25 -1.89
CA THR A 32 0.37 23.53 -0.80
C THR A 32 1.24 24.75 -1.12
N ARG A 33 2.02 25.22 -0.13
CA ARG A 33 2.99 26.32 -0.30
C ARG A 33 4.39 25.83 -0.65
N HIS A 34 4.58 24.53 -0.85
CA HIS A 34 5.90 23.94 -1.03
C HIS A 34 6.43 24.19 -2.44
N SER A 35 7.76 24.22 -2.57
CA SER A 35 8.41 23.94 -3.85
C SER A 35 8.34 22.43 -4.07
N CYS A 36 8.03 21.99 -5.28
CA CYS A 36 7.89 20.56 -5.57
C CYS A 36 8.77 20.18 -6.76
N LEU A 37 9.58 19.13 -6.59
CA LEU A 37 10.23 18.42 -7.68
C LEU A 37 9.46 17.12 -7.91
N PHE A 38 8.83 16.97 -9.07
CA PHE A 38 8.12 15.75 -9.43
C PHE A 38 8.99 14.86 -10.30
N LEU A 39 9.14 13.61 -9.88
CA LEU A 39 9.88 12.58 -10.60
C LEU A 39 8.92 11.48 -11.04
N ASN A 40 9.04 11.04 -12.28
CA ASN A 40 8.23 9.95 -12.83
C ASN A 40 9.11 8.97 -13.60
N ASP A 41 9.26 7.77 -13.06
CA ASP A 41 9.72 6.62 -13.81
C ASP A 41 8.57 6.07 -14.67
N ALA A 42 8.47 6.62 -15.88
CA ALA A 42 7.43 6.24 -16.84
C ALA A 42 7.61 4.83 -17.42
N GLN A 43 8.79 4.21 -17.24
CA GLN A 43 9.04 2.83 -17.64
C GLN A 43 8.53 1.84 -16.59
N GLY A 44 8.30 2.30 -15.36
CA GLY A 44 7.81 1.46 -14.27
C GLY A 44 8.85 0.46 -13.77
N THR A 45 10.14 0.79 -13.87
CA THR A 45 11.27 -0.02 -13.40
C THR A 45 11.55 0.18 -11.90
N TRP A 46 10.63 0.82 -11.19
CA TRP A 46 10.71 1.10 -9.76
C TRP A 46 11.88 2.02 -9.40
N TYR A 47 12.25 2.92 -10.30
CA TYR A 47 13.39 3.84 -10.16
C TYR A 47 14.73 3.12 -9.96
N VAL A 48 14.80 1.82 -10.25
CA VAL A 48 16.03 1.04 -10.10
C VAL A 48 17.04 1.47 -11.16
N GLY A 49 18.26 1.80 -10.72
CA GLY A 49 19.33 2.25 -11.60
C GLY A 49 19.26 3.72 -12.01
N LEU A 50 18.30 4.49 -11.46
CA LEU A 50 18.15 5.93 -11.72
C LEU A 50 18.73 6.81 -10.60
N ASP A 51 19.56 6.24 -9.72
CA ASP A 51 19.99 6.90 -8.48
C ASP A 51 20.76 8.21 -8.75
N ALA A 52 21.67 8.20 -9.71
CA ALA A 52 22.51 9.34 -10.05
C ALA A 52 21.69 10.48 -10.69
N GLU A 53 20.77 10.13 -11.60
CA GLU A 53 19.88 11.09 -12.25
C GLU A 53 18.91 11.73 -11.26
N ILE A 54 18.38 10.93 -10.32
CA ILE A 54 17.54 11.41 -9.23
C ILE A 54 18.32 12.40 -8.35
N ASP A 55 19.52 12.02 -7.91
CA ASP A 55 20.34 12.87 -7.04
C ASP A 55 20.74 14.17 -7.76
N GLN A 56 21.10 14.10 -9.04
CA GLN A 56 21.39 15.29 -9.85
C GLN A 56 20.19 16.24 -9.95
N ALA A 57 18.99 15.72 -10.22
CA ALA A 57 17.78 16.53 -10.31
C ALA A 57 17.44 17.18 -8.96
N ILE A 58 17.65 16.47 -7.85
CA ILE A 58 17.46 17.00 -6.50
C ILE A 58 18.47 18.11 -6.20
N ASP A 59 19.76 17.91 -6.50
CA ASP A 59 20.80 18.90 -6.28
C ASP A 59 20.57 20.17 -7.12
N GLU A 60 20.08 20.02 -8.35
CA GLU A 60 19.64 21.14 -9.17
C GLU A 60 18.48 21.91 -8.52
N ALA A 61 17.45 21.21 -8.05
CA ALA A 61 16.33 21.84 -7.35
C ALA A 61 16.78 22.54 -6.06
N ILE A 62 17.69 21.94 -5.28
CA ILE A 62 18.26 22.56 -4.08
C ILE A 62 18.99 23.86 -4.43
N ARG A 63 19.82 23.86 -5.48
CA ARG A 63 20.53 25.07 -5.92
C ARG A 63 19.59 26.18 -6.39
N LEU A 64 18.50 25.82 -7.09
CA LEU A 64 17.55 26.80 -7.63
C LEU A 64 16.65 27.41 -6.56
N PHE A 65 16.20 26.61 -5.60
CA PHE A 65 15.17 27.02 -4.64
C PHE A 65 15.71 27.30 -3.23
N ALA A 66 16.96 26.91 -2.94
CA ALA A 66 17.61 27.06 -1.64
C ALA A 66 16.68 26.73 -0.45
N PRO A 67 16.08 25.51 -0.40
CA PRO A 67 15.10 25.17 0.62
C PRO A 67 15.77 25.04 2.00
N ASP A 68 15.03 25.40 3.06
CA ASP A 68 15.43 25.17 4.45
C ASP A 68 15.26 23.70 4.85
N ARG A 69 14.32 23.00 4.20
CA ARG A 69 14.00 21.59 4.50
C ARG A 69 13.63 20.81 3.25
N ILE A 70 14.06 19.55 3.21
CA ILE A 70 13.73 18.60 2.14
C ILE A 70 12.79 17.52 2.70
N VAL A 71 11.78 17.16 1.89
CA VAL A 71 10.87 16.04 2.18
C VAL A 71 10.82 15.11 0.97
N PHE A 72 11.16 13.84 1.16
CA PHE A 72 10.96 12.78 0.16
C PHE A 72 9.59 12.13 0.37
N TYR A 73 8.76 12.13 -0.67
CA TYR A 73 7.38 11.70 -0.58
C TYR A 73 7.01 10.74 -1.72
N GLY A 74 6.36 9.63 -1.40
CA GLY A 74 5.81 8.77 -2.44
C GLY A 74 4.94 7.63 -1.92
N SER A 75 4.14 7.04 -2.81
CA SER A 75 3.30 5.88 -2.53
C SER A 75 3.60 4.73 -3.48
N SER A 76 3.50 3.49 -2.99
CA SER A 76 3.78 2.26 -3.75
C SER A 76 5.20 2.30 -4.30
N MET A 77 5.36 2.19 -5.62
CA MET A 77 6.63 2.43 -6.34
C MET A 77 7.32 3.74 -5.97
N GLY A 78 6.57 4.85 -5.85
CA GLY A 78 7.14 6.13 -5.43
C GLY A 78 7.60 6.12 -3.97
N GLY A 79 6.93 5.34 -3.12
CA GLY A 79 7.34 5.17 -1.72
C GLY A 79 8.67 4.46 -1.59
N TYR A 80 8.92 3.47 -2.46
CA TYR A 80 10.23 2.80 -2.57
C TYR A 80 11.33 3.79 -2.93
N ALA A 81 11.12 4.60 -3.97
CA ALA A 81 12.10 5.61 -4.39
C ALA A 81 12.33 6.68 -3.31
N ALA A 82 11.28 7.15 -2.64
CA ALA A 82 11.39 8.09 -1.53
C ALA A 82 12.23 7.53 -0.37
N LEU A 83 11.96 6.28 0.02
CA LEU A 83 12.71 5.61 1.08
C LEU A 83 14.18 5.40 0.68
N ARG A 84 14.44 4.83 -0.50
CA ARG A 84 15.79 4.57 -1.02
C ARG A 84 16.61 5.87 -1.12
N THR A 85 16.00 6.94 -1.64
CA THR A 85 16.64 8.25 -1.79
C THR A 85 16.94 8.87 -0.43
N GLY A 86 15.97 8.89 0.49
CA GLY A 86 16.18 9.45 1.84
C GLY A 86 17.24 8.71 2.65
N LEU A 87 17.31 7.38 2.52
CA LEU A 87 18.37 6.56 3.15
C LEU A 87 19.76 6.87 2.59
N ARG A 88 19.87 7.09 1.28
CA ARG A 88 21.13 7.43 0.61
C ARG A 88 21.59 8.84 0.95
N ARG A 89 20.71 9.83 0.79
CA ARG A 89 21.05 11.25 0.89
C ARG A 89 21.13 11.78 2.32
N LYS A 90 20.30 11.25 3.22
CA LYS A 90 20.30 11.62 4.66
C LYS A 90 20.19 13.13 4.93
N ASP A 91 19.51 13.86 4.05
CA ASP A 91 19.35 15.32 4.07
C ASP A 91 17.88 15.78 4.11
N GLY A 92 16.93 14.84 4.20
CA GLY A 92 15.50 15.14 4.25
C GLY A 92 14.67 14.14 5.06
N THR A 93 13.44 14.57 5.39
CA THR A 93 12.40 13.73 6.01
C THR A 93 11.79 12.79 4.97
N VAL A 94 11.42 11.56 5.34
CA VAL A 94 10.79 10.60 4.44
C VAL A 94 9.34 10.32 4.83
N HIS A 95 8.42 10.39 3.86
CA HIS A 95 7.07 9.85 3.96
C HIS A 95 6.83 8.83 2.84
N ALA A 96 6.84 7.54 3.17
CA ALA A 96 6.69 6.44 2.21
C ALA A 96 5.47 5.58 2.54
N TYR A 97 4.53 5.45 1.60
CA TYR A 97 3.26 4.74 1.80
C TYR A 97 3.20 3.46 0.96
N GLY A 98 2.87 2.31 1.56
CA GLY A 98 2.70 1.03 0.87
C GLY A 98 3.93 0.61 0.07
N THR A 99 5.13 0.89 0.59
CA THR A 99 6.38 0.62 -0.12
C THR A 99 6.79 -0.84 0.01
N GLU A 100 7.28 -1.41 -1.09
CA GLU A 100 7.89 -2.74 -1.09
C GLU A 100 9.39 -2.63 -0.77
N LEU A 101 9.84 -3.29 0.29
CA LEU A 101 11.24 -3.37 0.69
C LEU A 101 11.99 -4.47 -0.08
N ARG A 102 11.23 -5.47 -0.55
CA ARG A 102 11.71 -6.55 -1.41
C ARG A 102 10.93 -6.50 -2.72
N LEU A 103 11.61 -6.05 -3.77
CA LEU A 103 11.03 -6.04 -5.11
C LEU A 103 11.02 -7.44 -5.71
N GLY A 104 10.09 -7.68 -6.63
CA GLY A 104 9.93 -8.93 -7.38
C GLY A 104 9.41 -10.10 -6.57
N GLN A 105 8.85 -9.88 -5.37
CA GLN A 105 8.29 -11.00 -4.59
C GLN A 105 7.00 -11.54 -5.23
N PRO A 106 6.68 -12.84 -5.07
CA PRO A 106 5.41 -13.40 -5.51
C PRO A 106 4.22 -12.57 -5.01
N GLY A 107 3.31 -12.22 -5.94
CA GLY A 107 2.11 -11.44 -5.64
C GLY A 107 2.35 -9.94 -5.42
N SER A 108 3.59 -9.47 -5.53
CA SER A 108 3.92 -8.04 -5.43
C SER A 108 3.66 -7.27 -6.72
N ARG A 109 3.48 -5.95 -6.61
CA ARG A 109 3.29 -5.09 -7.79
C ARG A 109 4.57 -4.86 -8.57
N SER A 110 5.72 -4.97 -7.91
CA SER A 110 7.00 -4.90 -8.61
C SER A 110 7.22 -6.10 -9.52
N LEU A 111 6.82 -7.30 -9.08
CA LEU A 111 6.82 -8.48 -9.94
C LEU A 111 5.85 -8.33 -11.13
N GLU A 112 4.63 -7.82 -10.90
CA GLU A 112 3.69 -7.52 -11.99
C GLU A 112 4.24 -6.51 -13.01
N ALA A 113 5.13 -5.62 -12.57
CA ALA A 113 5.82 -4.65 -13.43
C ALA A 113 7.06 -5.23 -14.14
N GLY A 114 7.34 -6.52 -13.99
CA GLY A 114 8.50 -7.19 -14.59
C GLY A 114 9.82 -6.93 -13.87
N VAL A 115 9.78 -6.32 -12.68
CA VAL A 115 10.98 -6.21 -11.83
C VAL A 115 11.27 -7.61 -11.30
N THR A 116 12.40 -8.16 -11.73
CA THR A 116 12.85 -9.46 -11.22
C THR A 116 13.08 -9.37 -9.73
N PRO A 117 13.02 -10.50 -8.99
CA PRO A 117 13.46 -10.53 -7.60
C PRO A 117 14.94 -10.12 -7.56
N GLN A 118 15.18 -8.84 -7.34
CA GLN A 118 16.48 -8.37 -6.92
C GLN A 118 16.64 -8.81 -5.48
N THR A 119 17.87 -8.96 -5.00
CA THR A 119 18.11 -9.02 -3.56
C THR A 119 17.78 -7.67 -2.93
N SER A 120 16.55 -7.17 -3.01
CA SER A 120 16.00 -6.13 -2.16
C SER A 120 16.77 -4.79 -2.12
N LEU A 121 16.19 -3.81 -1.43
CA LEU A 121 17.02 -3.06 -0.50
C LEU A 121 17.60 -4.12 0.45
N GLU A 122 18.86 -4.60 0.31
CA GLU A 122 19.41 -5.67 1.17
C GLU A 122 19.38 -5.22 2.64
N ILE A 123 18.29 -5.55 3.31
CA ILE A 123 17.97 -5.08 4.65
C ILE A 123 18.57 -6.06 5.70
N SER A 124 19.60 -6.84 5.32
CA SER A 124 20.33 -7.76 6.20
C SER A 124 21.73 -7.24 6.55
N GLY A 125 21.80 -6.34 7.54
CA GLY A 125 23.02 -6.03 8.31
C GLY A 125 24.06 -5.13 7.63
N ARG A 126 24.04 -5.04 6.30
CA ARG A 126 24.54 -3.98 5.43
C ARG A 126 23.56 -3.95 4.27
N PHE A 127 23.30 -2.80 3.66
CA PHE A 127 22.81 -2.81 2.29
C PHE A 127 23.92 -3.35 1.38
N ALA A 128 24.22 -4.63 1.48
CA ALA A 128 25.23 -5.28 0.69
C ALA A 128 24.76 -5.20 -0.78
N GLY A 129 25.60 -4.59 -1.60
CA GLY A 129 25.28 -4.26 -2.98
C GLY A 129 24.85 -2.80 -3.25
N THR A 130 24.36 -2.02 -2.27
CA THR A 130 24.03 -0.59 -2.51
C THR A 130 25.05 0.39 -1.93
N GLY A 131 25.90 -0.05 -0.98
CA GLY A 131 26.90 0.81 -0.33
C GLY A 131 26.30 1.85 0.63
N ILE A 132 25.00 1.78 0.94
CA ILE A 132 24.37 2.67 1.91
C ILE A 132 24.65 2.13 3.32
N ASP A 133 25.25 2.94 4.18
CA ASP A 133 25.27 2.64 5.61
C ASP A 133 23.93 3.05 6.22
N LEU A 134 23.20 2.11 6.82
CA LEU A 134 22.03 2.45 7.64
C LEU A 134 22.50 3.43 8.73
N PRO A 135 21.70 4.46 9.06
CA PRO A 135 21.99 5.27 10.23
C PRO A 135 21.97 4.33 11.44
N VAL A 136 23.16 4.03 11.97
CA VAL A 136 23.29 3.40 13.28
C VAL A 136 22.90 4.50 14.25
N PRO A 137 21.81 4.34 15.03
CA PRO A 137 21.56 5.27 16.10
C PRO A 137 22.77 5.13 17.03
N ASP A 138 23.61 6.16 17.10
CA ASP A 138 24.58 6.25 18.18
C ASP A 138 23.77 6.12 19.47
N LYS A 139 24.20 5.23 20.38
CA LYS A 139 23.47 4.96 21.62
C LYS A 139 23.37 6.27 22.42
N GLY A 140 22.28 7.01 22.23
CA GLY A 140 22.04 8.31 22.86
C GLY A 140 21.67 9.47 21.93
N SER A 141 21.84 9.35 20.60
CA SER A 141 21.40 10.38 19.65
C SER A 141 20.20 9.91 18.85
N ALA A 142 19.08 10.63 18.93
CA ALA A 142 17.96 10.43 18.02
C ALA A 142 18.45 10.56 16.57
N PRO A 143 17.95 9.73 15.62
CA PRO A 143 18.25 9.93 14.21
C PRO A 143 17.93 11.38 13.83
N THR A 144 18.86 12.02 13.12
CA THR A 144 18.81 13.46 12.81
C THR A 144 17.61 13.85 11.95
N LEU A 145 16.98 12.89 11.24
CA LEU A 145 15.86 13.12 10.34
C LEU A 145 14.78 12.04 10.48
N PRO A 146 13.48 12.40 10.52
CA PRO A 146 12.41 11.45 10.71
C PRO A 146 12.09 10.66 9.43
N PHE A 147 11.91 9.34 9.59
CA PHE A 147 11.38 8.44 8.56
C PHE A 147 9.99 8.00 8.99
N HIS A 148 8.95 8.36 8.24
CA HIS A 148 7.58 7.92 8.46
C HIS A 148 7.17 6.94 7.36
N LEU A 149 6.94 5.69 7.75
CA LEU A 149 6.62 4.60 6.83
C LEU A 149 5.22 4.07 7.15
N TYR A 150 4.37 3.96 6.14
CA TYR A 150 2.95 3.65 6.30
C TYR A 150 2.60 2.41 5.50
N TRP A 151 1.95 1.41 6.10
CA TRP A 151 1.53 0.19 5.39
C TRP A 151 0.07 -0.14 5.64
N GLY A 152 -0.64 -0.55 4.58
CA GLY A 152 -2.00 -1.04 4.69
C GLY A 152 -2.01 -2.53 5.04
N CYS A 153 -2.18 -2.86 6.31
CA CYS A 153 -2.03 -4.22 6.84
C CYS A 153 -3.22 -5.16 6.55
N LEU A 154 -4.22 -4.72 5.77
CA LEU A 154 -5.22 -5.59 5.15
C LEU A 154 -4.73 -6.17 3.81
N ASP A 155 -3.56 -5.73 3.34
CA ASP A 155 -2.87 -6.28 2.20
C ASP A 155 -1.66 -7.12 2.68
N PRO A 156 -1.54 -8.38 2.24
CA PRO A 156 -0.50 -9.28 2.74
C PRO A 156 0.91 -8.86 2.33
N VAL A 157 1.08 -8.24 1.15
CA VAL A 157 2.39 -7.76 0.70
C VAL A 157 2.84 -6.60 1.58
N ASP A 158 1.94 -5.64 1.84
CA ASP A 158 2.20 -4.52 2.75
C ASP A 158 2.48 -5.02 4.18
N ALA A 159 1.71 -6.00 4.69
CA ALA A 159 1.92 -6.58 6.01
C ALA A 159 3.31 -7.23 6.15
N GLY A 160 3.73 -8.04 5.17
CA GLY A 160 5.06 -8.62 5.14
C GLY A 160 6.17 -7.56 5.12
N ASN A 161 5.99 -6.50 4.34
CA ASN A 161 6.94 -5.37 4.29
C ASN A 161 6.99 -4.57 5.59
N ALA A 162 5.85 -4.36 6.25
CA ALA A 162 5.80 -3.73 7.57
C ALA A 162 6.56 -4.53 8.62
N ALA A 163 6.42 -5.87 8.62
CA ALA A 163 7.16 -6.74 9.53
C ALA A 163 8.68 -6.68 9.28
N LEU A 164 9.10 -6.61 8.01
CA LEU A 164 10.50 -6.41 7.63
C LEU A 164 11.02 -5.05 8.09
N ALA A 165 10.24 -3.98 7.90
CA ALA A 165 10.60 -2.65 8.39
C ALA A 165 10.78 -2.63 9.90
N GLN A 166 9.86 -3.23 10.67
CA GLN A 166 9.95 -3.31 12.13
C GLN A 166 11.20 -4.05 12.60
N LYS A 167 11.66 -5.03 11.83
CA LYS A 167 12.86 -5.79 12.15
C LYS A 167 14.14 -5.01 11.86
N HIS A 168 14.16 -4.19 10.81
CA HIS A 168 15.41 -3.74 10.23
C HIS A 168 15.56 -2.23 10.05
N LEU A 169 14.49 -1.46 10.25
CA LEU A 169 14.49 0.00 10.24
C LEU A 169 14.07 0.52 11.62
N PRO A 170 14.81 0.20 12.71
CA PRO A 170 14.40 0.56 14.08
C PRO A 170 14.40 2.07 14.35
N PHE A 171 15.02 2.86 13.47
CA PHE A 171 15.02 4.33 13.53
C PHE A 171 13.76 4.95 12.88
N ALA A 172 12.99 4.18 12.12
CA ALA A 172 11.81 4.68 11.43
C ALA A 172 10.56 4.61 12.30
N GLN A 173 9.69 5.61 12.18
CA GLN A 173 8.34 5.55 12.69
C GLN A 173 7.46 4.75 11.74
N ILE A 174 7.01 3.59 12.20
CA ILE A 174 6.22 2.65 11.42
C ILE A 174 4.76 2.79 11.81
N HIS A 175 3.93 3.14 10.82
CA HIS A 175 2.50 3.34 10.95
C HIS A 175 1.75 2.17 10.29
N LEU A 176 1.22 1.28 11.12
CA LEU A 176 0.40 0.15 10.67
C LEU A 176 -1.04 0.61 10.50
N LEU A 177 -1.62 0.46 9.30
CA LEU A 177 -2.93 1.01 8.98
C LEU A 177 -3.96 -0.10 8.74
N SER A 178 -5.17 0.10 9.28
CA SER A 178 -6.41 -0.61 8.91
C SER A 178 -6.84 -0.22 7.50
N SER A 179 -6.04 -0.63 6.51
CA SER A 179 -6.19 -0.26 5.12
C SER A 179 -5.64 -1.35 4.20
N SER A 180 -6.02 -1.33 2.93
CA SER A 180 -5.32 -2.06 1.87
C SER A 180 -4.05 -1.33 1.42
N HIS A 181 -3.30 -1.91 0.47
CA HIS A 181 -2.17 -1.28 -0.23
C HIS A 181 -2.47 0.13 -0.76
N GLY A 182 -3.74 0.42 -1.07
CA GLY A 182 -4.22 1.76 -1.38
C GLY A 182 -4.28 2.73 -0.19
N SER A 183 -3.41 2.59 0.80
CA SER A 183 -3.45 3.31 2.07
C SER A 183 -3.34 4.82 1.91
N HIS A 184 -2.54 5.30 0.96
CA HIS A 184 -2.47 6.73 0.65
C HIS A 184 -3.84 7.31 0.22
N ASP A 185 -4.59 6.61 -0.65
CA ASP A 185 -5.93 7.04 -1.08
C ASP A 185 -6.95 6.95 0.07
N HIS A 186 -6.79 5.94 0.93
CA HIS A 186 -7.63 5.79 2.12
C HIS A 186 -7.45 6.98 3.08
N LEU A 187 -6.19 7.31 3.39
CA LEU A 187 -5.85 8.46 4.22
C LEU A 187 -6.29 9.78 3.57
N PHE A 188 -6.31 9.88 2.25
CA PHE A 188 -6.87 11.04 1.54
C PHE A 188 -8.38 11.15 1.74
N SER A 189 -9.14 10.05 1.64
CA SER A 189 -10.59 10.01 1.89
C SER A 189 -10.93 10.42 3.33
N LEU A 190 -10.07 10.06 4.29
CA LEU A 190 -10.19 10.47 5.70
C LEU A 190 -9.68 11.89 5.99
N ASN A 191 -9.22 12.61 4.96
CA ASN A 191 -8.61 13.94 5.04
C ASN A 191 -7.33 14.01 5.90
N LEU A 192 -6.66 12.87 6.13
CA LEU A 192 -5.44 12.77 6.95
C LEU A 192 -4.20 13.22 6.18
N ILE A 193 -4.03 12.75 4.93
CA ILE A 193 -2.89 13.17 4.08
C ILE A 193 -2.85 14.69 3.97
N ARG A 194 -4.00 15.35 3.72
CA ARG A 194 -4.04 16.81 3.58
C ARG A 194 -3.60 17.54 4.84
N ARG A 195 -3.88 17.01 6.02
CA ARG A 195 -3.45 17.60 7.29
C ARG A 195 -1.95 17.46 7.49
N ILE A 196 -1.40 16.27 7.18
CA ILE A 196 0.03 15.97 7.30
C ILE A 196 0.83 16.83 6.33
N ILE A 197 0.51 16.78 5.03
CA ILE A 197 1.34 17.41 3.99
C ILE A 197 1.18 18.93 3.90
N MET A 198 0.22 19.54 4.61
CA MET A 198 0.02 20.99 4.49
C MET A 198 1.22 21.77 5.04
N THR A 199 1.88 21.25 6.07
CA THR A 199 3.08 21.83 6.66
C THR A 199 4.19 20.81 6.91
N PHE A 200 3.89 19.51 6.97
CA PHE A 200 4.78 18.46 7.46
C PHE A 200 5.30 18.71 8.89
N GLU A 201 4.60 19.52 9.68
CA GLU A 201 4.94 19.77 11.10
C GLU A 201 4.04 19.00 12.07
N ARG A 202 2.90 18.50 11.57
CA ARG A 202 1.97 17.73 12.38
C ARG A 202 2.51 16.32 12.60
N ASP A 203 2.45 15.85 13.84
CA ASP A 203 2.78 14.47 14.17
C ASP A 203 1.84 13.50 13.43
N PRO A 204 2.36 12.66 12.51
CA PRO A 204 1.53 11.69 11.81
C PRO A 204 0.85 10.70 12.76
N ALA A 205 1.49 10.29 13.86
CA ALA A 205 0.89 9.34 14.79
C ALA A 205 -0.38 9.92 15.41
N HIS A 206 -0.31 11.17 15.90
CA HIS A 206 -1.47 11.88 16.42
C HIS A 206 -2.62 12.00 15.40
N GLU A 207 -2.32 12.41 14.16
CA GLU A 207 -3.34 12.55 13.12
C GLU A 207 -3.99 11.20 12.79
N LEU A 208 -3.20 10.12 12.67
CA LEU A 208 -3.72 8.77 12.40
C LEU A 208 -4.58 8.25 13.57
N THR A 209 -4.14 8.42 14.82
CA THR A 209 -4.93 8.04 16.01
C THR A 209 -6.27 8.78 16.05
N SER A 210 -6.32 10.05 15.63
CA SER A 210 -7.56 10.86 15.63
C SER A 210 -8.70 10.28 14.78
N LYS A 211 -8.38 9.32 13.90
CA LYS A 211 -9.34 8.61 13.05
C LYS A 211 -9.44 7.12 13.34
N GLY A 212 -8.73 6.60 14.35
CA GLY A 212 -8.77 5.18 14.69
C GLY A 212 -8.27 4.25 13.59
N ILE A 213 -7.42 4.73 12.67
CA ILE A 213 -6.93 3.90 11.54
C ILE A 213 -5.70 3.07 11.91
N LEU A 214 -5.06 3.34 13.04
CA LEU A 214 -3.87 2.60 13.46
C LEU A 214 -4.21 1.19 13.94
N ARG A 215 -3.39 0.21 13.56
CA ARG A 215 -3.44 -1.17 14.06
C ARG A 215 -2.35 -1.43 15.09
N GLN A 216 -2.58 -2.43 15.92
CA GLN A 216 -1.65 -2.90 16.95
C GLN A 216 -1.15 -4.33 16.65
N ASP A 217 -1.16 -4.74 15.38
CA ASP A 217 -0.76 -6.10 14.99
C ASP A 217 0.68 -6.41 15.43
N GLY A 218 0.88 -7.63 15.91
CA GLY A 218 2.20 -8.14 16.22
C GLY A 218 3.05 -8.31 14.96
N ARG A 219 4.36 -8.06 15.07
CA ARG A 219 5.32 -8.31 13.98
C ARG A 219 5.24 -9.74 13.44
N ALA A 220 5.03 -10.71 14.33
CA ALA A 220 4.93 -12.13 13.96
C ALA A 220 3.69 -12.40 13.09
N ASP A 221 2.53 -11.81 13.42
CA ASP A 221 1.29 -11.97 12.66
C ASP A 221 1.39 -11.33 11.27
N LEU A 222 1.96 -10.13 11.19
CA LEU A 222 2.20 -9.45 9.91
C LEU A 222 3.15 -10.25 9.01
N ALA A 223 4.23 -10.79 9.58
CA ALA A 223 5.16 -11.66 8.87
C ALA A 223 4.50 -12.97 8.43
N GLY A 224 3.69 -13.58 9.30
CA GLY A 224 2.91 -14.78 9.00
C GLY A 224 1.94 -14.55 7.85
N PHE A 225 1.17 -13.47 7.90
CA PHE A 225 0.21 -13.12 6.84
C PHE A 225 0.89 -12.94 5.48
N GLY A 226 2.00 -12.18 5.43
CA GLY A 226 2.79 -12.03 4.21
C GLY A 226 3.37 -13.35 3.70
N ALA A 227 3.89 -14.20 4.58
CA ALA A 227 4.46 -15.49 4.21
C ALA A 227 3.41 -16.47 3.66
N LEU A 228 2.23 -16.55 4.30
CA LEU A 228 1.13 -17.40 3.86
C LEU A 228 0.60 -16.96 2.49
N PHE A 229 0.57 -15.65 2.21
CA PHE A 229 0.21 -15.15 0.89
C PHE A 229 1.24 -15.48 -0.19
N VAL A 230 2.53 -15.43 0.12
CA VAL A 230 3.58 -15.88 -0.81
C VAL A 230 3.41 -17.37 -1.12
N ALA A 231 3.20 -18.20 -0.09
CA ALA A 231 2.93 -19.63 -0.27
C ALA A 231 1.68 -19.87 -1.15
N PHE A 232 0.59 -19.15 -0.87
CA PHE A 232 -0.63 -19.20 -1.69
C PHE A 232 -0.35 -18.85 -3.15
N THR A 233 0.38 -17.76 -3.40
CA THR A 233 0.68 -17.27 -4.76
C THR A 233 1.57 -18.25 -5.53
N ASN A 234 2.50 -18.92 -4.84
CA ASN A 234 3.35 -19.95 -5.40
C ASN A 234 2.63 -21.30 -5.59
N SER A 235 1.34 -21.39 -5.26
CA SER A 235 0.58 -22.65 -5.25
C SER A 235 1.19 -23.71 -4.32
N GLU A 236 1.84 -23.28 -3.25
CA GLU A 236 2.36 -24.16 -2.21
C GLU A 236 1.20 -24.74 -1.36
N PRO A 237 1.39 -25.94 -0.76
CA PRO A 237 0.42 -26.50 0.17
C PRO A 237 0.18 -25.56 1.35
N LEU A 238 -1.08 -25.18 1.55
CA LEU A 238 -1.51 -24.23 2.57
C LEU A 238 -2.94 -24.56 2.98
N THR A 239 -3.26 -24.56 4.27
CA THR A 239 -4.62 -24.76 4.76
C THR A 239 -5.24 -23.44 5.22
N ALA A 240 -6.56 -23.35 5.20
CA ALA A 240 -7.27 -22.19 5.77
C ALA A 240 -6.98 -22.03 7.27
N GLU A 241 -6.80 -23.15 7.99
CA GLU A 241 -6.43 -23.17 9.40
C GLU A 241 -5.12 -22.43 9.69
N ALA A 242 -4.13 -22.56 8.80
CA ALA A 242 -2.88 -21.81 8.95
C ALA A 242 -3.10 -20.29 8.95
N VAL A 243 -4.07 -19.80 8.17
CA VAL A 243 -4.45 -18.38 8.13
C VAL A 243 -5.31 -17.99 9.33
N THR A 244 -6.28 -18.83 9.72
CA THR A 244 -7.19 -18.55 10.84
C THR A 244 -6.48 -18.61 12.20
N SER A 245 -5.33 -19.27 12.28
CA SER A 245 -4.51 -19.35 13.50
C SER A 245 -3.71 -18.06 13.82
N LEU A 246 -3.67 -17.09 12.91
CA LEU A 246 -3.01 -15.80 13.16
C LEU A 246 -3.79 -15.00 14.21
N ALA A 247 -3.09 -14.36 15.15
CA ALA A 247 -3.74 -13.74 16.32
C ALA A 247 -4.72 -12.61 15.96
N GLY A 248 -4.48 -11.89 14.86
CA GLY A 248 -5.33 -10.79 14.39
C GLY A 248 -6.38 -11.18 13.34
N PHE A 249 -6.64 -12.49 13.15
CA PHE A 249 -7.52 -12.98 12.09
C PHE A 249 -8.94 -12.40 12.18
N ASP A 250 -9.52 -12.40 13.38
CA ASP A 250 -10.90 -11.96 13.59
C ASP A 250 -11.08 -10.45 13.34
N GLU A 251 -10.04 -9.62 13.55
CA GLU A 251 -10.08 -8.18 13.28
C GLU A 251 -9.46 -7.77 11.92
N ASN A 252 -9.06 -8.72 11.08
CA ASN A 252 -8.40 -8.43 9.79
C ASN A 252 -9.15 -9.03 8.60
N PRO A 253 -10.01 -8.23 7.91
CA PRO A 253 -10.71 -8.72 6.72
C PRO A 253 -9.78 -9.07 5.55
N GLY A 254 -8.52 -8.62 5.56
CA GLY A 254 -7.49 -9.07 4.62
C GLY A 254 -7.07 -10.52 4.85
N MET A 255 -6.89 -10.92 6.12
CA MET A 255 -6.58 -12.31 6.49
C MET A 255 -7.79 -13.22 6.23
N GLN A 256 -9.01 -12.77 6.57
CA GLN A 256 -10.24 -13.51 6.26
C GLN A 256 -10.40 -13.75 4.77
N ARG A 257 -10.11 -12.73 3.94
CA ARG A 257 -10.09 -12.90 2.49
C ARG A 257 -9.06 -13.93 2.04
N LEU A 258 -7.84 -13.94 2.58
CA LEU A 258 -6.85 -14.94 2.21
C LEU A 258 -7.32 -16.36 2.60
N ALA A 259 -7.88 -16.54 3.79
CA ALA A 259 -8.46 -17.82 4.19
C ALA A 259 -9.56 -18.27 3.24
N ALA A 260 -10.43 -17.35 2.80
CA ALA A 260 -11.47 -17.63 1.82
C ALA A 260 -10.90 -18.06 0.46
N GLU A 261 -9.85 -17.40 -0.03
CA GLU A 261 -9.17 -17.77 -1.29
C GLU A 261 -8.50 -19.16 -1.17
N VAL A 262 -7.96 -19.52 0.00
CA VAL A 262 -7.43 -20.87 0.26
C VAL A 262 -8.55 -21.92 0.24
N LEU A 263 -9.67 -21.69 0.95
CA LEU A 263 -10.84 -22.57 0.92
C LEU A 263 -11.36 -22.76 -0.52
N ALA A 264 -11.49 -21.68 -1.28
CA ALA A 264 -11.98 -21.75 -2.65
C ALA A 264 -11.04 -22.55 -3.57
N ARG A 265 -9.72 -22.40 -3.41
CA ARG A 265 -8.71 -23.19 -4.14
C ARG A 265 -8.85 -24.68 -3.84
N ASP A 266 -9.20 -25.03 -2.60
CA ASP A 266 -9.34 -26.42 -2.15
C ASP A 266 -10.76 -26.99 -2.44
N GLY A 267 -11.60 -26.25 -3.17
CA GLY A 267 -12.95 -26.66 -3.58
C GLY A 267 -14.04 -26.44 -2.53
N GLN A 268 -13.70 -25.83 -1.40
CA GLN A 268 -14.58 -25.55 -0.27
C GLN A 268 -15.35 -24.23 -0.47
N LEU A 269 -16.15 -24.16 -1.55
CA LEU A 269 -16.77 -22.90 -2.00
C LEU A 269 -17.78 -22.33 -1.00
N GLU A 270 -18.59 -23.16 -0.35
CA GLU A 270 -19.60 -22.67 0.62
C GLU A 270 -18.94 -22.04 1.85
N GLU A 271 -17.87 -22.64 2.36
CA GLU A 271 -17.09 -22.08 3.46
C GLU A 271 -16.34 -20.80 3.04
N ALA A 272 -15.81 -20.77 1.81
CA ALA A 272 -15.18 -19.57 1.25
C ALA A 272 -16.17 -18.39 1.11
N VAL A 273 -17.40 -18.66 0.65
CA VAL A 273 -18.48 -17.67 0.54
C VAL A 273 -18.84 -17.10 1.92
N ALA A 274 -19.05 -17.97 2.92
CA ALA A 274 -19.36 -17.55 4.28
C ALA A 274 -18.24 -16.70 4.90
N MET A 275 -16.98 -17.05 4.61
CA MET A 275 -15.82 -16.29 5.07
C MET A 275 -15.76 -14.88 4.47
N LEU A 276 -16.00 -14.73 3.15
CA LEU A 276 -16.05 -13.41 2.52
C LEU A 276 -17.24 -12.58 2.99
N GLU A 277 -18.40 -13.20 3.21
CA GLU A 277 -19.56 -12.49 3.76
C GLU A 277 -19.26 -11.89 5.13
N ARG A 278 -18.57 -12.64 6.01
CA ARG A 278 -18.12 -12.13 7.30
C ARG A 278 -17.16 -10.94 7.14
N ALA A 279 -16.19 -11.04 6.22
CA ALA A 279 -15.25 -9.95 5.95
C ALA A 279 -15.96 -8.70 5.41
N GLU A 280 -16.94 -8.86 4.52
CA GLU A 280 -17.77 -7.78 3.99
C GLU A 280 -18.61 -7.10 5.08
N ALA A 281 -19.24 -7.89 5.95
CA ALA A 281 -20.02 -7.38 7.07
C ALA A 281 -19.14 -6.56 8.01
N GLN A 282 -17.93 -7.03 8.32
CA GLN A 282 -16.96 -6.29 9.12
C GLN A 282 -16.54 -4.97 8.48
N VAL A 283 -16.21 -4.97 7.19
CA VAL A 283 -15.84 -3.75 6.45
C VAL A 283 -17.00 -2.74 6.42
N THR A 284 -18.24 -3.22 6.35
CA THR A 284 -19.43 -2.37 6.29
C THR A 284 -19.80 -1.79 7.65
N ALA A 285 -19.62 -2.56 8.72
CA ALA A 285 -19.94 -2.14 10.09
C ALA A 285 -18.91 -1.14 10.67
N ASP A 286 -17.67 -1.16 10.20
CA ASP A 286 -16.60 -0.31 10.71
C ASP A 286 -16.55 1.07 9.98
N PRO A 287 -16.67 2.21 10.73
CA PRO A 287 -16.69 3.55 10.14
C PRO A 287 -15.41 3.96 9.40
N VAL A 288 -14.27 3.35 9.70
CA VAL A 288 -13.00 3.58 9.02
C VAL A 288 -12.92 2.67 7.80
N LEU A 289 -13.19 1.37 7.97
CA LEU A 289 -13.02 0.38 6.89
C LEU A 289 -13.97 0.60 5.72
N VAL A 290 -15.17 1.13 5.95
CA VAL A 290 -16.11 1.50 4.87
C VAL A 290 -15.52 2.53 3.90
N THR A 291 -14.50 3.28 4.34
CA THR A 291 -13.79 4.30 3.54
C THR A 291 -12.52 3.77 2.83
N VAL A 292 -12.15 2.50 3.04
CA VAL A 292 -11.09 1.82 2.27
C VAL A 292 -11.38 1.97 0.77
N PRO A 293 -10.35 2.08 -0.10
CA PRO A 293 -10.55 2.33 -1.52
C PRO A 293 -11.57 1.39 -2.15
N LYS A 294 -12.54 1.96 -2.88
CA LYS A 294 -13.63 1.21 -3.54
C LYS A 294 -13.14 0.01 -4.35
N ARG A 295 -11.99 0.15 -5.02
CA ARG A 295 -11.35 -0.93 -5.81
C ARG A 295 -11.04 -2.18 -4.97
N TRP A 296 -10.65 -2.02 -3.71
CA TRP A 296 -10.37 -3.14 -2.82
C TRP A 296 -11.68 -3.70 -2.25
N ARG A 297 -12.58 -2.82 -1.79
CA ARG A 297 -13.89 -3.25 -1.25
C ARG A 297 -14.71 -4.03 -2.26
N LYS A 298 -14.66 -3.65 -3.55
CA LYS A 298 -15.34 -4.35 -4.64
C LYS A 298 -14.90 -5.81 -4.80
N GLN A 299 -13.64 -6.12 -4.49
CA GLN A 299 -13.10 -7.47 -4.70
C GLN A 299 -13.80 -8.51 -3.83
N LEU A 300 -14.32 -8.13 -2.65
CA LEU A 300 -15.00 -9.04 -1.74
C LEU A 300 -16.33 -9.56 -2.32
N PRO A 301 -17.36 -8.72 -2.57
CA PRO A 301 -18.63 -9.21 -3.11
C PRO A 301 -18.48 -9.75 -4.54
N PHE A 302 -17.53 -9.24 -5.32
CA PHE A 302 -17.27 -9.79 -6.65
C PHE A 302 -16.77 -11.24 -6.59
N ARG A 303 -15.77 -11.53 -5.74
CA ARG A 303 -15.29 -12.90 -5.53
C ARG A 303 -16.39 -13.81 -4.99
N ARG A 304 -17.16 -13.32 -4.01
CA ARG A 304 -18.30 -14.06 -3.45
C ARG A 304 -19.34 -14.40 -4.51
N ALA A 305 -19.70 -13.46 -5.39
CA ALA A 305 -20.60 -13.71 -6.51
C ALA A 305 -20.04 -14.77 -7.49
N THR A 306 -18.75 -14.71 -7.80
CA THR A 306 -18.09 -15.74 -8.64
C THR A 306 -18.17 -17.13 -8.02
N TRP A 307 -17.94 -17.27 -6.72
CA TRP A 307 -17.98 -18.57 -6.05
C TRP A 307 -19.40 -19.10 -5.84
N LEU A 308 -20.37 -18.22 -5.58
CA LEU A 308 -21.79 -18.57 -5.59
C LEU A 308 -22.23 -19.11 -6.96
N ALA A 309 -21.77 -18.49 -8.05
CA ALA A 309 -22.05 -18.97 -9.40
C ALA A 309 -21.44 -20.37 -9.62
N ALA A 310 -20.17 -20.55 -9.25
CA ALA A 310 -19.45 -21.81 -9.36
C ALA A 310 -20.03 -22.95 -8.50
N SER A 311 -20.67 -22.64 -7.36
CA SER A 311 -21.37 -23.63 -6.53
C SER A 311 -22.81 -23.91 -6.97
N GLY A 312 -23.27 -23.30 -8.08
CA GLY A 312 -24.63 -23.48 -8.62
C GLY A 312 -25.69 -22.59 -7.99
N ARG A 313 -25.32 -21.68 -7.07
CA ARG A 313 -26.19 -20.68 -6.43
C ARG A 313 -26.37 -19.46 -7.33
N THR A 314 -26.74 -19.69 -8.59
CA THR A 314 -26.79 -18.67 -9.66
C THR A 314 -27.72 -17.49 -9.33
N ALA A 315 -28.86 -17.74 -8.68
CA ALA A 315 -29.81 -16.69 -8.32
C ALA A 315 -29.19 -15.68 -7.33
N GLU A 316 -28.50 -16.20 -6.30
CA GLU A 316 -27.85 -15.39 -5.26
C GLU A 316 -26.63 -14.67 -5.81
N ALA A 317 -25.84 -15.33 -6.66
CA ALA A 317 -24.74 -14.69 -7.38
C ALA A 317 -25.21 -13.49 -8.20
N ARG A 318 -26.34 -13.65 -8.91
CA ARG A 318 -26.95 -12.60 -9.73
C ARG A 318 -27.41 -11.42 -8.89
N GLU A 319 -28.12 -11.68 -7.80
CA GLU A 319 -28.59 -10.64 -6.88
C GLU A 319 -27.41 -9.85 -6.28
N LEU A 320 -26.39 -10.55 -5.79
CA LEU A 320 -25.19 -9.92 -5.23
C LEU A 320 -24.43 -9.07 -6.26
N LEU A 321 -24.31 -9.55 -7.50
CA LEU A 321 -23.65 -8.82 -8.57
C LEU A 321 -24.41 -7.53 -8.94
N LEU A 322 -25.74 -7.60 -9.02
CA LEU A 322 -26.60 -6.44 -9.28
C LEU A 322 -26.46 -5.40 -8.16
N ALA A 323 -26.60 -5.80 -6.90
CA ALA A 323 -26.41 -4.91 -5.75
C ALA A 323 -25.00 -4.29 -5.71
N SER A 324 -23.97 -5.07 -6.07
CA SER A 324 -22.59 -4.57 -6.17
C SER A 324 -22.44 -3.51 -7.27
N SER A 325 -23.16 -3.65 -8.38
CA SER A 325 -23.09 -2.71 -9.51
C SER A 325 -23.69 -1.34 -9.22
N GLU A 326 -24.59 -1.25 -8.23
CA GLU A 326 -25.16 0.02 -7.75
C GLU A 326 -24.14 0.83 -6.93
N ILE A 327 -23.18 0.15 -6.27
CA ILE A 327 -22.21 0.77 -5.35
C ILE A 327 -20.86 1.02 -6.04
N PHE A 328 -20.46 0.10 -6.91
CA PHE A 328 -19.13 0.06 -7.51
C PHE A 328 -19.16 0.23 -9.03
N ALA A 329 -18.10 0.84 -9.57
CA ALA A 329 -17.97 0.98 -11.02
C ALA A 329 -17.86 -0.39 -11.71
N ILE A 330 -18.76 -0.59 -12.67
CA ILE A 330 -18.79 -1.76 -13.57
C ILE A 330 -17.53 -1.79 -14.42
N ASP A 331 -16.88 -2.95 -14.49
CA ASP A 331 -15.70 -3.21 -15.31
C ASP A 331 -15.90 -4.49 -16.16
N PRO A 332 -14.95 -4.84 -17.04
CA PRO A 332 -15.09 -6.00 -17.92
C PRO A 332 -15.33 -7.32 -17.18
N SER A 333 -14.74 -7.50 -15.99
CA SER A 333 -14.90 -8.72 -15.19
C SER A 333 -16.32 -8.85 -14.63
N MET A 334 -16.92 -7.73 -14.17
CA MET A 334 -18.33 -7.73 -13.77
C MET A 334 -19.28 -8.01 -14.93
N ASN A 335 -19.02 -7.46 -16.11
CA ASN A 335 -19.83 -7.74 -17.30
C ASN A 335 -19.73 -9.20 -17.74
N ALA A 336 -18.54 -9.79 -17.72
CA ALA A 336 -18.35 -11.19 -18.05
C ALA A 336 -19.13 -12.12 -17.11
N LEU A 337 -19.08 -11.85 -15.80
CA LEU A 337 -19.87 -12.62 -14.82
C LEU A 337 -21.38 -12.38 -15.02
N ALA A 338 -21.81 -11.17 -15.37
CA ALA A 338 -23.22 -10.88 -15.63
C ALA A 338 -23.76 -11.66 -16.85
N GLU A 339 -22.95 -11.77 -17.92
CA GLU A 339 -23.27 -12.56 -19.10
C GLU A 339 -23.42 -14.05 -18.75
N GLU A 340 -22.48 -14.61 -17.99
CA GLU A 340 -22.55 -15.99 -17.48
C GLU A 340 -23.81 -16.22 -16.63
N LEU A 341 -24.16 -15.23 -15.81
CA LEU A 341 -25.34 -15.27 -14.95
C LEU A 341 -26.63 -14.92 -15.69
N GLY A 342 -26.60 -14.59 -16.99
CA GLY A 342 -27.78 -14.21 -17.78
C GLY A 342 -28.49 -12.95 -17.27
N CYS A 343 -27.74 -11.94 -16.82
CA CYS A 343 -28.26 -10.63 -16.43
C CYS A 343 -27.51 -9.47 -17.10
N SER A 344 -28.11 -8.28 -17.06
CA SER A 344 -27.51 -7.05 -17.61
C SER A 344 -27.22 -6.06 -16.48
N LEU A 345 -25.99 -5.53 -16.43
CA LEU A 345 -25.61 -4.47 -15.52
C LEU A 345 -25.83 -3.12 -16.20
N ASN A 346 -26.82 -2.37 -15.73
CA ASN A 346 -27.05 -1.01 -16.21
C ASN A 346 -26.28 -0.02 -15.33
N ARG A 347 -25.70 1.01 -15.94
CA ARG A 347 -25.21 2.16 -15.18
C ARG A 347 -26.42 2.95 -14.69
N SER A 348 -26.64 2.96 -13.37
CA SER A 348 -27.51 3.92 -12.71
C SER A 348 -26.96 5.34 -12.82
#